data_AF-A0AAW6EG26-F1
#
_entry.id   AF-A0AAW6EG26-F1
#
_cell.length_a   1.000
_cell.length_b   1.000
_cell.length_c   1.000
_cell.angle_alpha   90.00
_cell.angle_beta   90.00
_cell.angle_gamma   90.00
#
_symmetry.space_group_name_H-M   'P 1'
#
loop_
_entity.id
_entity.type
_entity.pdbx_description
1 polymer ?
#
loop_
_entity_poly.entity_id
_entity_poly.type
_entity_poly.pdbx_seq_one_letter_code
_entity_poly.pdbx_strand_id
1 'polypeptide(L)'
;MKKIINRKNAAAVACAAMMICAAGAVPDGVLSVSMPVQAAEAVEQTSLPQVTGLTSKTPDISSIRLSWNAVNGADGYSVGMRSKGQYPEIADVTDTTYLVTGLPAATRENFKVRAYKIVNGQKVYGDYSVNYNSATNPRPISGLKAQTGNASVSLSWKKVGCSNYRVFMLKNGKWKQIAQTDTNSYTVKGLDAGSYKFKVRACKRDDKGANHYGKYSQEITAQAVTVNKVTGLTSKTPNTSSIKLSWNAVSGADGYSVGMRSKGKYPEIADVKGTTYTVKGLPAATRENFKVRAYKIVDGVKIYSDYCENYNSATNPRKVTGVKASDITASTLDLNWKSVGCTSYKVFIYTNGKWKNIASSTVNSCAINGLYAKTTYRFKVRACKTDDKGSNHYGAYSKEITVKTPDHTVEVINGMSYVDGVLLANKTYSLPASYDPKGLTKETSAAFKKMQTAAYKDGISLWVCSGYRSYYDQKYLYDMYCNRDGKAAADTYSARPGYSDHQTGMAIDVNNASDSFNGTREAKWLANNCAKYGFIIRYPKGKEAYTGYQYESWHIRYVGTPLAQNITNSGLSLEEYFGITSQYKD
;
A
#
# COMPACT_ATOMS: atom_id res chain seq x y z
N MET A 1 -0.08 20.41 -4.74
CA MET A 1 0.42 21.45 -5.67
C MET A 1 1.17 22.52 -4.88
N LYS A 2 2.07 23.26 -5.54
CA LYS A 2 3.17 24.12 -5.03
C LYS A 2 4.46 23.36 -4.67
N LYS A 3 5.27 23.17 -5.72
CA LYS A 3 6.72 22.92 -5.68
C LYS A 3 7.43 24.29 -5.81
N ILE A 4 8.45 24.54 -4.99
CA ILE A 4 9.47 25.55 -5.25
C ILE A 4 10.80 24.79 -5.36
N ILE A 5 11.53 25.01 -6.46
CA ILE A 5 12.81 24.39 -6.79
C ILE A 5 13.94 25.42 -6.56
N ASN A 6 14.85 25.06 -5.65
CA ASN A 6 16.32 25.15 -5.66
C ASN A 6 17.06 26.17 -6.60
N ARG A 7 17.96 26.98 -6.01
CA ARG A 7 19.48 26.94 -6.07
C ARG A 7 20.10 27.48 -7.37
N LYS A 8 21.30 28.07 -7.44
CA LYS A 8 22.35 28.63 -6.55
C LYS A 8 23.45 29.18 -7.49
N ASN A 9 24.23 30.18 -7.03
CA ASN A 9 25.59 30.56 -7.48
C ASN A 9 25.67 31.17 -8.90
N ALA A 10 26.49 32.17 -9.23
CA ALA A 10 27.88 32.46 -8.84
C ALA A 10 28.22 33.94 -9.13
N ALA A 11 29.14 34.56 -8.36
CA ALA A 11 29.78 35.82 -8.73
C ALA A 11 31.28 35.74 -8.40
N ALA A 12 32.12 36.01 -9.41
CA ALA A 12 33.56 36.09 -9.30
C ALA A 12 34.11 37.11 -10.32
N VAL A 13 34.95 38.00 -9.80
CA VAL A 13 36.09 38.72 -10.42
C VAL A 13 35.83 39.93 -11.35
N ALA A 14 36.01 41.11 -10.74
CA ALA A 14 36.99 42.20 -10.99
C ALA A 14 37.36 42.76 -12.39
N CYS A 15 37.27 44.10 -12.43
CA CYS A 15 38.29 45.11 -12.80
C CYS A 15 38.34 45.78 -14.20
N ALA A 16 38.61 47.10 -14.12
CA ALA A 16 39.14 48.08 -15.11
C ALA A 16 38.10 48.72 -16.07
N ALA A 17 38.09 50.02 -16.43
CA ALA A 17 39.00 51.16 -16.25
C ALA A 17 38.29 52.52 -16.64
N MET A 18 39.04 53.62 -16.48
CA MET A 18 39.02 54.93 -17.21
C MET A 18 38.33 56.17 -16.61
N MET A 19 39.13 57.22 -16.38
CA MET A 19 39.08 58.60 -16.94
C MET A 19 40.20 59.43 -16.23
N ILE A 20 41.31 59.90 -16.87
CA ILE A 20 41.56 61.11 -17.73
C ILE A 20 40.91 62.38 -17.09
N CYS A 21 41.57 63.51 -16.77
CA CYS A 21 42.55 64.34 -17.51
C CYS A 21 43.49 65.16 -16.60
N ALA A 22 44.58 65.65 -17.20
CA ALA A 22 45.62 66.52 -16.63
C ALA A 22 45.54 67.97 -17.16
N ALA A 23 46.44 68.82 -16.66
CA ALA A 23 46.39 70.27 -16.44
C ALA A 23 46.90 71.23 -17.56
N GLY A 24 46.76 72.55 -17.30
CA GLY A 24 47.48 73.71 -17.87
C GLY A 24 46.57 74.96 -17.99
N ALA A 25 46.96 76.25 -17.94
CA ALA A 25 48.06 77.07 -17.38
C ALA A 25 47.60 78.57 -17.38
N VAL A 26 48.32 79.46 -16.66
CA VAL A 26 48.26 80.94 -16.36
C VAL A 26 48.13 81.93 -17.56
N PRO A 27 48.07 83.32 -17.46
CA PRO A 27 48.20 84.33 -16.36
C PRO A 27 47.09 85.47 -16.35
N ASP A 28 47.02 86.49 -15.47
CA ASP A 28 47.80 87.77 -15.42
C ASP A 28 47.44 88.65 -14.17
N GLY A 29 48.32 89.62 -13.84
CA GLY A 29 48.47 90.41 -12.57
C GLY A 29 47.29 91.26 -12.06
N VAL A 30 47.37 91.90 -10.88
CA VAL A 30 48.04 93.21 -10.64
C VAL A 30 48.08 93.54 -9.11
N LEU A 31 49.18 94.17 -8.68
CA LEU A 31 49.44 95.06 -7.51
C LEU A 31 49.59 94.55 -6.05
N SER A 32 50.65 95.11 -5.45
CA SER A 32 51.26 95.00 -4.14
C SER A 32 50.56 95.78 -3.01
N VAL A 33 50.59 95.27 -1.77
CA VAL A 33 50.85 96.04 -0.52
C VAL A 33 51.46 95.10 0.54
N SER A 34 52.45 95.60 1.29
CA SER A 34 53.17 94.96 2.41
C SER A 34 52.49 95.13 3.78
N MET A 35 52.93 94.31 4.74
CA MET A 35 52.86 94.40 6.23
C MET A 35 51.73 93.60 6.93
N PRO A 36 51.92 93.11 8.18
CA PRO A 36 53.12 92.57 8.82
C PRO A 36 52.90 91.15 9.41
N VAL A 37 53.98 90.59 9.96
CA VAL A 37 54.04 89.35 10.74
C VAL A 37 53.03 89.35 11.88
N GLN A 38 52.22 88.30 11.96
CA GLN A 38 51.60 87.86 13.20
C GLN A 38 52.08 86.44 13.46
N ALA A 39 52.76 86.27 14.59
CA ALA A 39 53.18 84.98 15.09
C ALA A 39 51.96 84.04 15.10
N ALA A 40 52.03 82.94 14.35
CA ALA A 40 51.13 81.83 14.57
C ALA A 40 51.47 81.24 15.93
N GLU A 41 50.69 81.60 16.94
CA GLU A 41 50.63 80.83 18.18
C GLU A 41 50.43 79.37 17.81
N ALA A 42 51.34 78.50 18.26
CA ALA A 42 51.14 77.07 18.21
C ALA A 42 49.88 76.79 19.03
N VAL A 43 48.76 76.53 18.35
CA VAL A 43 47.54 76.02 18.97
C VAL A 43 47.93 74.72 19.66
N GLU A 44 48.07 74.77 20.99
CA GLU A 44 48.28 73.58 21.79
C GLU A 44 47.10 72.65 21.51
N GLN A 45 47.36 71.50 20.87
CA GLN A 45 46.32 70.53 20.56
C GLN A 45 45.74 70.02 21.90
N THR A 46 44.56 70.54 22.25
CA THR A 46 43.91 70.31 23.55
C THR A 46 43.13 68.99 23.60
N SER A 47 42.96 68.29 22.47
CA SER A 47 42.27 66.99 22.41
C SER A 47 43.09 65.90 21.69
N LEU A 48 43.19 64.73 22.32
CA LEU A 48 43.85 63.55 21.76
C LEU A 48 42.95 62.85 20.73
N PRO A 49 43.48 62.37 19.59
CA PRO A 49 42.73 61.58 18.64
C PRO A 49 42.12 60.32 19.27
N GLN A 50 40.96 59.89 18.77
CA GLN A 50 40.32 58.65 19.18
C GLN A 50 41.20 57.44 18.84
N VAL A 51 41.31 56.48 19.76
CA VAL A 51 42.03 55.23 19.54
C VAL A 51 41.37 54.41 18.42
N THR A 52 42.16 54.01 17.41
CA THR A 52 41.73 53.18 16.27
C THR A 52 42.45 51.83 16.25
N GLY A 53 42.00 50.91 15.40
CA GLY A 53 42.67 49.60 15.21
C GLY A 53 42.55 48.64 16.40
N LEU A 54 41.61 48.86 17.30
CA LEU A 54 41.38 47.96 18.44
C LEU A 54 41.02 46.55 17.94
N THR A 55 41.80 45.56 18.37
CA THR A 55 41.66 44.13 18.06
C THR A 55 41.86 43.30 19.32
N SER A 56 41.57 42.00 19.24
CA SER A 56 41.79 41.09 20.37
C SER A 56 42.31 39.73 19.97
N LYS A 57 43.08 39.10 20.86
CA LYS A 57 43.43 37.67 20.83
C LYS A 57 43.09 37.03 22.17
N THR A 58 42.39 35.89 22.14
CA THR A 58 41.99 35.17 23.35
C THR A 58 42.92 33.97 23.58
N PRO A 59 43.92 34.07 24.48
CA PRO A 59 44.90 33.00 24.69
C PRO A 59 44.34 31.82 25.50
N ASP A 60 43.42 32.07 26.44
CA ASP A 60 42.94 31.04 27.36
C ASP A 60 41.47 31.28 27.81
N ILE A 61 41.06 30.60 28.89
CA ILE A 61 39.69 30.60 29.39
C ILE A 61 39.34 31.81 30.26
N SER A 62 40.30 32.63 30.63
CA SER A 62 40.17 33.69 31.64
C SER A 62 40.85 34.98 31.27
N SER A 63 41.37 35.10 30.05
CA SER A 63 42.04 36.30 29.59
C SER A 63 41.78 36.66 28.14
N ILE A 64 41.85 37.96 27.84
CA ILE A 64 41.72 38.55 26.51
C ILE A 64 42.83 39.58 26.35
N ARG A 65 43.67 39.42 25.32
CA ARG A 65 44.68 40.42 24.95
C ARG A 65 44.06 41.41 23.98
N LEU A 66 44.09 42.69 24.33
CA LEU A 66 43.70 43.81 23.49
C LEU A 66 44.95 44.43 22.84
N SER A 67 44.81 44.91 21.61
CA SER A 67 45.86 45.62 20.87
C SER A 67 45.25 46.74 20.03
N TRP A 68 45.89 47.91 19.97
CA TRP A 68 45.41 49.08 19.22
C TRP A 68 46.55 49.86 18.56
N ASN A 69 46.21 50.82 17.70
CA ASN A 69 47.19 51.71 17.07
C ASN A 69 47.67 52.78 18.06
N ALA A 70 48.95 53.16 17.98
CA ALA A 70 49.48 54.27 18.78
C ALA A 70 48.79 55.60 18.42
N VAL A 71 48.48 56.42 19.43
CA VAL A 71 47.93 57.77 19.28
C VAL A 71 49.05 58.78 19.46
N ASN A 72 49.26 59.65 18.48
CA ASN A 72 50.30 60.69 18.54
C ASN A 72 50.00 61.68 19.69
N GLY A 73 51.02 62.01 20.48
CA GLY A 73 50.91 62.91 21.63
C GLY A 73 50.28 62.30 22.90
N ALA A 74 50.02 60.99 22.93
CA ALA A 74 49.52 60.31 24.13
C ALA A 74 50.66 59.85 25.04
N ASP A 75 50.54 60.12 26.34
CA ASP A 75 51.46 59.63 27.37
C ASP A 75 51.08 58.22 27.87
N GLY A 76 49.84 57.79 27.60
CA GLY A 76 49.37 56.44 27.88
C GLY A 76 47.91 56.21 27.45
N TYR A 77 47.38 55.07 27.84
CA TYR A 77 46.05 54.61 27.48
C TYR A 77 45.31 54.08 28.70
N SER A 78 44.03 54.45 28.81
CA SER A 78 43.09 53.91 29.78
C SER A 78 42.20 52.86 29.12
N VAL A 79 42.16 51.66 29.71
CA VAL A 79 41.35 50.53 29.25
C VAL A 79 40.10 50.43 30.10
N GLY A 80 38.93 50.53 29.47
CA GLY A 80 37.63 50.38 30.11
C GLY A 80 36.97 49.05 29.73
N MET A 81 36.37 48.38 30.71
CA MET A 81 35.59 47.15 30.51
C MET A 81 34.14 47.37 30.93
N ARG A 82 33.19 46.92 30.11
CA ARG A 82 31.78 47.21 30.33
C ARG A 82 31.26 46.57 31.62
N SER A 83 30.70 47.37 32.51
CA SER A 83 29.99 46.95 33.72
C SER A 83 28.77 47.84 33.94
N LYS A 84 27.58 47.23 34.12
CA LYS A 84 26.30 47.94 34.31
C LYS A 84 26.02 49.05 33.28
N GLY A 85 26.41 48.83 32.02
CA GLY A 85 26.22 49.79 30.92
C GLY A 85 27.31 50.86 30.79
N GLN A 86 28.17 51.01 31.79
CA GLN A 86 29.30 51.93 31.82
C GLN A 86 30.62 51.20 31.51
N TYR A 87 31.71 51.93 31.29
CA TYR A 87 33.05 51.38 31.06
C TYR A 87 34.02 51.90 32.14
N PRO A 88 33.93 51.39 33.38
CA PRO A 88 34.94 51.68 34.40
C PRO A 88 36.33 51.28 33.90
N GLU A 89 37.32 52.09 34.27
CA GLU A 89 38.73 51.85 33.97
C GLU A 89 39.22 50.64 34.76
N ILE A 90 39.92 49.74 34.08
CA ILE A 90 40.49 48.53 34.68
C ILE A 90 42.02 48.52 34.65
N ALA A 91 42.63 49.41 33.88
CA ALA A 91 44.07 49.64 33.85
C ALA A 91 44.42 50.91 33.07
N ASP A 92 45.55 51.51 33.45
CA ASP A 92 46.31 52.43 32.62
C ASP A 92 47.62 51.79 32.19
N VAL A 93 47.95 51.94 30.91
CA VAL A 93 49.16 51.35 30.31
C VAL A 93 49.84 52.35 29.38
N THR A 94 51.16 52.28 29.28
CA THR A 94 51.94 53.05 28.29
C THR A 94 52.07 52.30 26.96
N ASP A 95 51.95 50.97 26.99
CA ASP A 95 51.99 50.11 25.81
C ASP A 95 50.69 50.20 24.99
N THR A 96 50.76 49.78 23.73
CA THR A 96 49.60 49.66 22.83
C THR A 96 48.89 48.29 22.94
N THR A 97 49.14 47.56 24.02
CA THR A 97 48.51 46.28 24.32
C THR A 97 48.22 46.12 25.81
N TYR A 98 47.17 45.39 26.14
CA TYR A 98 46.85 45.03 27.51
C TYR A 98 46.25 43.63 27.59
N LEU A 99 46.64 42.85 28.60
CA LEU A 99 46.07 41.52 28.86
C LEU A 99 45.07 41.64 30.01
N VAL A 100 43.79 41.59 29.68
CA VAL A 100 42.72 41.52 30.69
C VAL A 100 42.70 40.10 31.24
N THR A 101 42.83 39.94 32.56
CA THR A 101 42.83 38.62 33.25
C THR A 101 41.68 38.49 34.26
N GLY A 102 41.43 37.29 34.77
CA GLY A 102 40.40 37.05 35.80
C GLY A 102 38.98 36.98 35.24
N LEU A 103 38.83 36.87 33.92
CA LEU A 103 37.52 36.81 33.26
C LEU A 103 36.86 35.43 33.43
N PRO A 104 35.52 35.34 33.51
CA PRO A 104 34.83 34.06 33.50
C PRO A 104 34.97 33.36 32.13
N ALA A 105 34.97 32.04 32.13
CA ALA A 105 35.13 31.24 30.91
C ALA A 105 33.88 31.27 30.01
N ALA A 106 34.11 31.29 28.70
CA ALA A 106 33.06 31.34 27.68
C ALA A 106 32.12 32.55 27.83
N THR A 107 32.63 33.70 28.26
CA THR A 107 31.85 34.94 28.43
C THR A 107 32.21 35.94 27.34
N ARG A 108 31.23 36.71 26.90
CA ARG A 108 31.43 37.83 25.97
C ARG A 108 31.67 39.09 26.77
N GLU A 109 32.73 39.80 26.42
CA GLU A 109 33.13 41.02 27.10
C GLU A 109 33.26 42.16 26.10
N ASN A 110 33.03 43.37 26.58
CA ASN A 110 33.02 44.59 25.78
C ASN A 110 34.05 45.57 26.34
N PHE A 111 34.92 46.07 25.47
CA PHE A 111 36.05 46.91 25.83
C PHE A 111 36.02 48.21 25.05
N LYS A 112 36.54 49.27 25.68
CA LYS A 112 36.87 50.54 25.04
C LYS A 112 38.23 50.99 25.55
N VAL A 113 38.99 51.68 24.71
CA VAL A 113 40.30 52.23 25.06
C VAL A 113 40.32 53.71 24.70
N ARG A 114 40.85 54.57 25.57
CA ARG A 114 41.08 55.99 25.28
C ARG A 114 42.51 56.37 25.60
N ALA A 115 43.08 57.27 24.81
CA ALA A 115 44.40 57.84 25.10
C ALA A 115 44.29 58.92 26.17
N TYR A 116 45.35 59.12 26.97
CA TYR A 116 45.50 60.26 27.86
C TYR A 116 46.87 60.93 27.68
N LYS A 117 46.93 62.23 27.99
CA LYS A 117 48.18 62.99 28.16
C LYS A 117 48.21 63.60 29.56
N ILE A 118 49.39 63.80 30.11
CA ILE A 118 49.60 64.38 31.43
C ILE A 118 49.86 65.87 31.24
N VAL A 119 48.91 66.70 31.67
CA VAL A 119 49.04 68.16 31.68
C VAL A 119 49.00 68.63 33.12
N ASN A 120 50.05 69.31 33.58
CA ASN A 120 50.16 69.81 34.96
C ASN A 120 49.92 68.72 36.03
N GLY A 121 50.40 67.50 35.76
CA GLY A 121 50.24 66.34 36.66
C GLY A 121 48.87 65.67 36.63
N GLN A 122 47.93 66.12 35.78
CA GLN A 122 46.59 65.54 35.64
C GLN A 122 46.40 64.87 34.28
N LYS A 123 45.63 63.78 34.25
CA LYS A 123 45.30 63.06 33.01
C LYS A 123 44.18 63.78 32.27
N VAL A 124 44.48 64.25 31.07
CA VAL A 124 43.49 64.75 30.10
C VAL A 124 43.21 63.62 29.11
N TYR A 125 41.96 63.18 29.06
CA TYR A 125 41.54 62.02 28.26
C TYR A 125 40.97 62.45 26.90
N GLY A 126 41.32 61.69 25.85
CA GLY A 126 40.60 61.72 24.58
C GLY A 126 39.31 60.89 24.61
N ASP A 127 38.63 60.83 23.46
CA ASP A 127 37.45 60.00 23.27
C ASP A 127 37.77 58.50 23.35
N TYR A 128 36.83 57.75 23.91
CA TYR A 128 36.88 56.29 23.85
C TYR A 128 36.80 55.77 22.41
N SER A 129 37.54 54.70 22.13
CA SER A 129 37.38 53.88 20.92
C SER A 129 35.93 53.42 20.73
N VAL A 130 35.63 52.99 19.50
CA VAL A 130 34.42 52.17 19.25
C VAL A 130 34.41 50.95 20.17
N ASN A 131 33.22 50.52 20.56
CA ASN A 131 33.06 49.33 21.41
C ASN A 131 33.63 48.09 20.72
N TYR A 132 34.49 47.35 21.41
CA TYR A 132 35.07 46.12 20.90
C TYR A 132 34.61 44.92 21.73
N ASN A 133 33.82 44.06 21.09
CA ASN A 133 33.36 42.81 21.68
C ASN A 133 34.34 41.67 21.39
N SER A 134 34.64 40.88 22.41
CA SER A 134 35.41 39.64 22.29
C SER A 134 34.89 38.61 23.28
N ALA A 135 35.47 37.42 23.32
CA ALA A 135 35.06 36.39 24.27
C ALA A 135 36.24 35.56 24.79
N THR A 136 36.13 35.08 26.02
CA THR A 136 37.06 34.10 26.58
C THR A 136 36.82 32.70 26.00
N ASN A 137 37.87 31.88 25.95
CA ASN A 137 37.73 30.52 25.43
C ASN A 137 36.87 29.66 26.38
N PRO A 138 36.07 28.72 25.86
CA PRO A 138 35.40 27.74 26.70
C PRO A 138 36.37 26.78 27.42
N ARG A 139 35.96 26.29 28.58
CA ARG A 139 36.61 25.16 29.25
C ARG A 139 36.56 23.90 28.35
N PRO A 140 37.59 23.02 28.39
CA PRO A 140 37.49 21.72 27.75
C PRO A 140 36.30 20.95 28.32
N ILE A 141 35.59 20.23 27.45
CA ILE A 141 34.45 19.41 27.89
C ILE A 141 34.95 18.23 28.75
N SER A 142 34.09 17.75 29.65
CA SER A 142 34.34 16.58 30.49
C SER A 142 33.24 15.54 30.34
N GLY A 143 33.52 14.30 30.74
CA GLY A 143 32.56 13.19 30.67
C GLY A 143 32.17 12.79 29.25
N LEU A 144 33.10 12.87 28.30
CA LEU A 144 32.88 12.34 26.96
C LEU A 144 32.64 10.83 27.05
N LYS A 145 31.46 10.39 26.62
CA LYS A 145 31.05 8.99 26.54
C LYS A 145 30.71 8.65 25.10
N ALA A 146 30.93 7.38 24.74
CA ALA A 146 30.56 6.83 23.45
C ALA A 146 29.72 5.57 23.66
N GLN A 147 28.70 5.40 22.84
CA GLN A 147 27.84 4.22 22.82
C GLN A 147 27.80 3.65 21.41
N THR A 148 28.10 2.35 21.31
CA THR A 148 28.04 1.58 20.06
C THR A 148 26.62 1.57 19.51
N GLY A 149 26.49 1.70 18.20
CA GLY A 149 25.23 1.57 17.45
C GLY A 149 25.41 0.78 16.17
N ASN A 150 24.30 0.53 15.46
CA ASN A 150 24.33 -0.12 14.16
C ASN A 150 24.81 0.90 13.11
N ALA A 151 25.93 0.61 12.45
CA ALA A 151 26.63 1.51 11.55
C ALA A 151 26.79 2.94 12.12
N SER A 152 26.93 3.05 13.44
CA SER A 152 26.90 4.34 14.14
C SER A 152 27.58 4.30 15.51
N VAL A 153 27.95 5.49 15.99
CA VAL A 153 28.42 5.73 17.36
C VAL A 153 27.74 6.99 17.90
N SER A 154 27.12 6.89 19.07
CA SER A 154 26.51 8.03 19.77
C SER A 154 27.46 8.58 20.82
N LEU A 155 27.80 9.87 20.71
CA LEU A 155 28.68 10.59 21.63
C LEU A 155 27.84 11.51 22.53
N SER A 156 28.24 11.63 23.80
CA SER A 156 27.63 12.56 24.76
C SER A 156 28.66 13.12 25.74
N TRP A 157 28.43 14.33 26.25
CA TRP A 157 29.33 15.00 27.20
C TRP A 157 28.59 15.96 28.14
N LYS A 158 29.28 16.46 29.17
CA LYS A 158 28.75 17.49 30.07
C LYS A 158 28.70 18.86 29.36
N LYS A 159 27.60 19.60 29.53
CA LYS A 159 27.40 20.92 28.93
C LYS A 159 28.34 21.96 29.55
N VAL A 160 28.90 22.85 28.73
CA VAL A 160 29.66 24.04 29.14
C VAL A 160 29.06 25.31 28.51
N GLY A 161 29.40 26.49 29.03
CA GLY A 161 28.85 27.81 28.62
C GLY A 161 29.21 28.31 27.21
N CYS A 162 29.45 27.40 26.26
CA CYS A 162 29.85 27.72 24.90
C CYS A 162 28.66 27.99 23.97
N SER A 163 28.93 28.52 22.78
CA SER A 163 27.94 28.71 21.72
C SER A 163 27.64 27.42 20.95
N ASN A 164 28.62 26.53 20.80
CA ASN A 164 28.48 25.23 20.15
C ASN A 164 29.71 24.34 20.39
N TYR A 165 29.65 23.11 19.91
CA TYR A 165 30.71 22.11 19.95
C TYR A 165 31.21 21.77 18.54
N ARG A 166 32.42 21.25 18.48
CA ARG A 166 33.06 20.71 17.28
C ARG A 166 33.47 19.28 17.55
N VAL A 167 32.92 18.35 16.77
CA VAL A 167 33.19 16.92 16.89
C VAL A 167 34.19 16.52 15.82
N PHE A 168 35.25 15.82 16.24
CA PHE A 168 36.30 15.35 15.38
C PHE A 168 36.37 13.83 15.42
N MET A 169 36.67 13.23 14.28
CA MET A 169 36.97 11.81 14.15
C MET A 169 38.32 11.64 13.47
N LEU A 170 39.12 10.68 13.96
CA LEU A 170 40.38 10.33 13.34
C LEU A 170 40.11 9.56 12.04
N LYS A 171 40.56 10.10 10.90
CA LYS A 171 40.45 9.47 9.58
C LYS A 171 41.82 9.45 8.92
N ASN A 172 42.33 8.26 8.58
CA ASN A 172 43.63 8.07 7.91
C ASN A 172 44.78 8.78 8.66
N GLY A 173 44.85 8.59 9.98
CA GLY A 173 45.84 9.23 10.86
C GLY A 173 45.66 10.73 11.11
N LYS A 174 44.66 11.38 10.50
CA LYS A 174 44.41 12.82 10.63
C LYS A 174 43.07 13.13 11.27
N TRP A 175 43.05 14.06 12.21
CA TRP A 175 41.82 14.53 12.84
C TRP A 175 41.00 15.37 11.87
N LYS A 176 39.77 14.93 11.55
CA LYS A 176 38.83 15.67 10.71
C LYS A 176 37.62 16.10 11.52
N GLN A 177 37.23 17.36 11.41
CA GLN A 177 35.97 17.83 11.95
C GLN A 177 34.82 17.20 11.16
N ILE A 178 33.96 16.44 11.84
CA ILE A 178 32.83 15.75 11.21
C ILE A 178 31.49 16.43 11.50
N ALA A 179 31.41 17.24 12.56
CA ALA A 179 30.18 17.92 12.92
C ALA A 179 30.40 19.19 13.76
N GLN A 180 29.37 20.03 13.71
CA GLN A 180 29.11 21.13 14.63
C GLN A 180 27.71 20.90 15.21
N THR A 181 27.56 21.02 16.53
CA THR A 181 26.29 20.87 17.24
C THR A 181 26.20 21.88 18.38
N ASP A 182 25.03 22.41 18.67
CA ASP A 182 24.73 23.26 19.83
C ASP A 182 24.25 22.44 21.05
N THR A 183 24.00 21.14 20.86
CA THR A 183 23.65 20.21 21.93
C THR A 183 24.89 19.51 22.49
N ASN A 184 24.75 18.85 23.64
CA ASN A 184 25.82 18.12 24.32
C ASN A 184 25.95 16.65 23.87
N SER A 185 25.47 16.34 22.66
CA SER A 185 25.56 15.01 22.08
C SER A 185 25.63 15.05 20.56
N TYR A 186 26.12 13.97 19.95
CA TYR A 186 26.13 13.80 18.51
C TYR A 186 26.22 12.32 18.12
N THR A 187 25.38 11.88 17.18
CA THR A 187 25.46 10.51 16.63
C THR A 187 26.12 10.53 15.26
N VAL A 188 27.26 9.85 15.17
CA VAL A 188 27.95 9.59 13.90
C VAL A 188 27.27 8.40 13.24
N LYS A 189 26.80 8.53 12.00
CA LYS A 189 26.10 7.48 11.24
C LYS A 189 26.88 7.11 9.98
N GLY A 190 26.55 5.96 9.39
CA GLY A 190 27.17 5.47 8.16
C GLY A 190 28.62 5.03 8.38
N LEU A 191 28.90 4.46 9.54
CA LEU A 191 30.19 3.85 9.86
C LEU A 191 30.17 2.38 9.44
N ASP A 192 31.27 1.92 8.85
CA ASP A 192 31.51 0.49 8.69
C ASP A 192 31.78 -0.17 10.05
N ALA A 193 31.72 -1.50 10.09
CA ALA A 193 32.09 -2.22 11.31
C ALA A 193 33.59 -2.00 11.60
N GLY A 194 33.91 -1.49 12.78
CA GLY A 194 35.29 -1.19 13.15
C GLY A 194 35.45 -0.20 14.29
N SER A 195 36.71 0.13 14.57
CA SER A 195 37.11 0.97 15.71
C SER A 195 37.37 2.40 15.30
N TYR A 196 36.79 3.36 16.03
CA TYR A 196 36.86 4.79 15.74
C TYR A 196 37.31 5.60 16.95
N LYS A 197 38.13 6.63 16.72
CA LYS A 197 38.57 7.58 17.74
C LYS A 197 37.91 8.94 17.55
N PHE A 198 37.44 9.52 18.65
CA PHE A 198 36.74 10.80 18.68
C PHE A 198 37.33 11.76 19.71
N LYS A 199 37.21 13.07 19.42
CA LYS A 199 37.42 14.14 20.40
C LYS A 199 36.50 15.31 20.11
N VAL A 200 36.19 16.08 21.14
CA VAL A 200 35.25 17.22 21.05
C VAL A 200 35.90 18.46 21.64
N ARG A 201 35.65 19.63 21.06
CA ARG A 201 35.98 20.92 21.69
C ARG A 201 34.78 21.86 21.67
N ALA A 202 34.70 22.70 22.68
CA ALA A 202 33.69 23.75 22.78
C ALA A 202 34.17 25.04 22.08
N CYS A 203 33.21 25.85 21.61
CA CYS A 203 33.47 27.09 20.87
C CYS A 203 32.52 28.19 21.34
N LYS A 204 33.04 29.36 21.72
CA LYS A 204 32.26 30.56 22.00
C LYS A 204 32.31 31.48 20.78
N ARG A 205 31.16 31.97 20.34
CA ARG A 205 31.07 32.98 19.29
C ARG A 205 30.89 34.35 19.93
N ASP A 206 31.74 35.31 19.60
CA ASP A 206 31.56 36.70 20.02
C ASP A 206 30.47 37.41 19.20
N ASP A 207 30.15 38.65 19.53
CA ASP A 207 29.09 39.44 18.86
C ASP A 207 29.53 39.90 17.46
N LYS A 208 30.83 39.89 17.16
CA LYS A 208 31.39 40.12 15.82
C LYS A 208 31.32 38.88 14.93
N GLY A 209 30.95 37.74 15.51
CA GLY A 209 30.80 36.47 14.82
C GLY A 209 32.06 35.61 14.74
N ALA A 210 33.18 36.00 15.38
CA ALA A 210 34.41 35.21 15.43
C ALA A 210 34.32 34.06 16.44
N ASN A 211 35.10 33.00 16.20
CA ASN A 211 35.06 31.76 16.99
C ASN A 211 36.27 31.68 17.93
N HIS A 212 35.98 31.48 19.21
CA HIS A 212 36.95 31.31 20.29
C HIS A 212 36.90 29.85 20.78
N TYR A 213 37.96 29.08 20.48
CA TYR A 213 37.97 27.64 20.66
C TYR A 213 38.61 27.23 22.00
N GLY A 214 37.89 26.42 22.77
CA GLY A 214 38.45 25.73 23.92
C GLY A 214 39.41 24.61 23.51
N LYS A 215 40.17 24.11 24.50
CA LYS A 215 41.00 22.91 24.35
C LYS A 215 40.13 21.70 23.98
N TYR A 216 40.74 20.72 23.31
CA TYR A 216 40.10 19.44 23.02
C TYR A 216 39.85 18.63 24.30
N SER A 217 38.82 17.79 24.27
CA SER A 217 38.62 16.72 25.24
C SER A 217 39.73 15.68 25.18
N GLN A 218 39.77 14.79 26.18
CA GLN A 218 40.42 13.50 26.02
C GLN A 218 39.82 12.74 24.83
N GLU A 219 40.65 11.93 24.18
CA GLU A 219 40.24 11.06 23.09
C GLU A 219 39.45 9.88 23.63
N ILE A 220 38.42 9.44 22.90
CA ILE A 220 37.67 8.22 23.21
C ILE A 220 37.68 7.28 22.01
N THR A 221 37.85 5.99 22.26
CA THR A 221 37.74 4.94 21.25
C THR A 221 36.38 4.24 21.41
N ALA A 222 35.69 4.00 20.30
CA ALA A 222 34.41 3.29 20.28
C ALA A 222 34.30 2.41 19.04
N GLN A 223 33.57 1.30 19.17
CA GLN A 223 33.29 0.41 18.05
C GLN A 223 31.97 0.81 17.38
N ALA A 224 31.90 0.63 16.06
CA ALA A 224 30.64 0.49 15.35
C ALA A 224 30.49 -0.97 14.92
N VAL A 225 29.27 -1.48 14.95
CA VAL A 225 28.93 -2.82 14.43
C VAL A 225 27.91 -2.69 13.32
N THR A 226 27.86 -3.68 12.43
CA THR A 226 26.84 -3.74 11.38
C THR A 226 25.98 -4.98 11.57
N VAL A 227 24.66 -4.78 11.63
CA VAL A 227 23.67 -5.85 11.66
C VAL A 227 22.67 -5.60 10.54
N ASN A 228 22.64 -6.51 9.57
CA ASN A 228 21.77 -6.39 8.41
C ASN A 228 20.30 -6.64 8.77
N LYS A 229 19.41 -5.98 8.03
CA LYS A 229 17.96 -6.18 8.11
C LYS A 229 17.61 -7.63 7.73
N VAL A 230 16.63 -8.18 8.43
CA VAL A 230 16.07 -9.52 8.14
C VAL A 230 15.40 -9.53 6.77
N THR A 231 15.64 -10.60 6.00
CA THR A 231 15.02 -10.85 4.69
C THR A 231 14.28 -12.19 4.68
N GLY A 232 13.45 -12.41 3.65
CA GLY A 232 12.77 -13.70 3.45
C GLY A 232 11.72 -14.03 4.51
N LEU A 233 11.14 -13.04 5.19
CA LEU A 233 10.07 -13.27 6.15
C LEU A 233 8.87 -13.90 5.42
N THR A 234 8.42 -15.05 5.91
CA THR A 234 7.26 -15.82 5.45
C THR A 234 6.42 -16.26 6.64
N SER A 235 5.18 -16.72 6.38
CA SER A 235 4.32 -17.28 7.41
C SER A 235 3.66 -18.59 6.99
N LYS A 236 3.29 -19.40 7.98
CA LYS A 236 2.34 -20.50 7.88
C LYS A 236 1.31 -20.37 8.98
N THR A 237 0.06 -20.70 8.68
CA THR A 237 -1.04 -20.65 9.65
C THR A 237 -1.47 -22.06 10.03
N PRO A 238 -0.92 -22.62 11.13
CA PRO A 238 -1.17 -24.02 11.49
C PRO A 238 -2.58 -24.26 12.04
N ASN A 239 -3.20 -23.26 12.69
CA ASN A 239 -4.49 -23.41 13.35
C ASN A 239 -5.22 -22.06 13.48
N THR A 240 -6.28 -22.04 14.27
CA THR A 240 -7.17 -20.88 14.44
C THR A 240 -6.64 -19.82 15.38
N SER A 241 -5.51 -20.04 16.07
CA SER A 241 -5.02 -19.14 17.12
C SER A 241 -3.52 -18.90 17.08
N SER A 242 -2.85 -19.31 16.00
CA SER A 242 -1.42 -19.10 15.86
C SER A 242 -0.98 -18.91 14.42
N ILE A 243 0.13 -18.19 14.28
CA ILE A 243 0.84 -17.93 13.03
C ILE A 243 2.31 -18.21 13.27
N LYS A 244 2.90 -19.10 12.47
CA LYS A 244 4.33 -19.41 12.49
C LYS A 244 5.05 -18.53 11.47
N LEU A 245 5.98 -17.72 11.93
CA LEU A 245 6.87 -16.87 11.14
C LEU A 245 8.19 -17.60 10.88
N SER A 246 8.80 -17.37 9.73
CA SER A 246 10.13 -17.91 9.36
C SER A 246 10.87 -16.91 8.47
N TRP A 247 12.19 -16.79 8.64
CA TRP A 247 13.02 -15.81 7.91
C TRP A 247 14.43 -16.33 7.64
N ASN A 248 15.19 -15.60 6.82
CA ASN A 248 16.58 -15.94 6.53
C ASN A 248 17.50 -15.58 7.70
N ALA A 249 18.53 -16.41 7.93
CA ALA A 249 19.57 -16.11 8.90
C ALA A 249 20.31 -14.81 8.52
N VAL A 250 20.75 -14.06 9.52
CA VAL A 250 21.48 -12.79 9.36
C VAL A 250 22.87 -13.01 9.92
N SER A 251 23.89 -12.87 9.08
CA SER A 251 25.28 -13.08 9.49
C SER A 251 25.67 -12.12 10.63
N GLY A 252 26.29 -12.66 11.68
CA GLY A 252 26.75 -11.90 12.84
C GLY A 252 25.67 -11.43 13.81
N ALA A 253 24.41 -11.86 13.65
CA ALA A 253 23.34 -11.60 14.61
C ALA A 253 23.36 -12.61 15.76
N ASP A 254 23.12 -12.13 16.99
CA ASP A 254 23.00 -12.97 18.19
C ASP A 254 21.56 -13.44 18.42
N GLY A 255 20.59 -12.78 17.78
CA GLY A 255 19.19 -13.18 17.80
C GLY A 255 18.29 -12.22 17.01
N TYR A 256 16.99 -12.43 17.17
CA TYR A 256 15.94 -11.73 16.45
C TYR A 256 14.85 -11.26 17.40
N SER A 257 14.38 -10.03 17.17
CA SER A 257 13.26 -9.40 17.87
C SER A 257 12.04 -9.41 16.94
N VAL A 258 10.95 -10.00 17.40
CA VAL A 258 9.68 -10.10 16.68
C VAL A 258 8.74 -9.05 17.20
N GLY A 259 8.26 -8.19 16.30
CA GLY A 259 7.25 -7.18 16.58
C GLY A 259 5.91 -7.53 15.95
N MET A 260 4.82 -7.29 16.67
CA MET A 260 3.45 -7.45 16.18
C MET A 260 2.72 -6.12 16.28
N ARG A 261 1.95 -5.76 15.24
CA ARG A 261 1.33 -4.45 15.15
C ARG A 261 0.27 -4.27 16.24
N SER A 262 0.37 -3.18 17.00
CA SER A 262 -0.63 -2.74 17.98
C SER A 262 -0.68 -1.21 17.99
N LYS A 263 -1.89 -0.63 17.83
CA LYS A 263 -2.13 0.82 17.78
C LYS A 263 -1.18 1.59 16.83
N GLY A 264 -0.92 1.01 15.65
CA GLY A 264 -0.04 1.60 14.63
C GLY A 264 1.47 1.45 14.88
N LYS A 265 1.87 0.87 16.01
CA LYS A 265 3.28 0.58 16.36
C LYS A 265 3.55 -0.92 16.33
N TYR A 266 4.82 -1.31 16.41
CA TYR A 266 5.26 -2.71 16.49
C TYR A 266 6.00 -2.96 17.81
N PRO A 267 5.28 -3.07 18.94
CA PRO A 267 5.88 -3.55 20.17
C PRO A 267 6.50 -4.94 19.95
N GLU A 268 7.63 -5.17 20.62
CA GLU A 268 8.28 -6.48 20.66
C GLU A 268 7.40 -7.45 21.46
N ILE A 269 7.23 -8.65 20.90
CA ILE A 269 6.46 -9.73 21.53
C ILE A 269 7.33 -10.95 21.87
N ALA A 270 8.55 -11.01 21.33
CA ALA A 270 9.52 -12.06 21.64
C ALA A 270 10.91 -11.73 21.10
N ASP A 271 11.91 -12.28 21.78
CA ASP A 271 13.24 -12.49 21.25
C ASP A 271 13.53 -13.97 21.07
N VAL A 272 14.14 -14.33 19.95
CA VAL A 272 14.50 -15.71 19.63
C VAL A 272 15.91 -15.80 19.05
N LYS A 273 16.62 -16.89 19.34
CA LYS A 273 17.92 -17.18 18.71
C LYS A 273 17.79 -17.84 17.34
N GLY A 274 16.70 -18.59 17.12
CA GLY A 274 16.42 -19.27 15.86
C GLY A 274 15.77 -18.37 14.81
N THR A 275 15.61 -18.89 13.60
CA THR A 275 15.01 -18.19 12.46
C THR A 275 13.51 -18.38 12.31
N THR A 276 12.83 -18.86 13.36
CA THR A 276 11.38 -19.06 13.36
C THR A 276 10.77 -18.69 14.71
N TYR A 277 9.52 -18.26 14.69
CA TYR A 277 8.73 -18.00 15.90
C TYR A 277 7.25 -18.23 15.65
N THR A 278 6.55 -18.85 16.60
CA THR A 278 5.11 -19.09 16.52
C THR A 278 4.38 -18.15 17.47
N VAL A 279 3.67 -17.17 16.91
CA VAL A 279 2.79 -16.28 17.66
C VAL A 279 1.53 -17.07 18.03
N LYS A 280 1.17 -17.13 19.31
CA LYS A 280 0.02 -17.88 19.85
C LYS A 280 -1.00 -16.93 20.49
N GLY A 281 -2.19 -17.45 20.79
CA GLY A 281 -3.24 -16.69 21.50
C GLY A 281 -3.98 -15.68 20.62
N LEU A 282 -3.88 -15.82 19.30
CA LEU A 282 -4.52 -14.92 18.35
C LEU A 282 -6.01 -15.26 18.20
N PRO A 283 -6.90 -14.29 17.95
CA PRO A 283 -8.29 -14.57 17.61
C PRO A 283 -8.39 -15.28 16.26
N ALA A 284 -9.44 -16.09 16.07
CA ALA A 284 -9.68 -16.80 14.82
C ALA A 284 -10.17 -15.88 13.70
N ALA A 285 -9.83 -16.21 12.45
CA ALA A 285 -10.19 -15.44 11.27
C ALA A 285 -9.76 -13.95 11.34
N THR A 286 -8.63 -13.65 11.97
CA THR A 286 -8.12 -12.29 12.16
C THR A 286 -6.86 -12.06 11.34
N ARG A 287 -6.75 -10.86 10.76
CA ARG A 287 -5.55 -10.41 10.04
C ARG A 287 -4.57 -9.79 11.02
N GLU A 288 -3.31 -10.19 10.91
CA GLU A 288 -2.24 -9.73 11.77
C GLU A 288 -1.04 -9.26 10.96
N ASN A 289 -0.28 -8.33 11.52
CA ASN A 289 0.85 -7.68 10.87
C ASN A 289 2.11 -7.85 11.74
N PHE A 290 3.19 -8.31 11.13
CA PHE A 290 4.44 -8.63 11.80
C PHE A 290 5.62 -7.92 11.16
N LYS A 291 6.64 -7.67 11.99
CA LYS A 291 7.99 -7.29 11.57
C LYS A 291 9.01 -8.04 12.41
N VAL A 292 10.17 -8.32 11.84
CA VAL A 292 11.29 -8.95 12.52
C VAL A 292 12.55 -8.13 12.26
N ARG A 293 13.39 -7.96 13.27
CA ARG A 293 14.72 -7.35 13.14
C ARG A 293 15.75 -8.24 13.81
N ALA A 294 16.97 -8.22 13.31
CA ALA A 294 18.09 -8.89 13.94
C ALA A 294 18.68 -7.97 15.03
N TYR A 295 19.37 -8.56 16.00
CA TYR A 295 20.19 -7.81 16.94
C TYR A 295 21.53 -8.48 17.17
N LYS A 296 22.50 -7.67 17.59
CA LYS A 296 23.79 -8.10 18.14
C LYS A 296 23.94 -7.54 19.55
N ILE A 297 24.53 -8.28 20.46
CA ILE A 297 24.79 -7.86 21.83
C ILE A 297 26.23 -7.34 21.89
N VAL A 298 26.39 -6.08 22.29
CA VAL A 298 27.69 -5.45 22.53
C VAL A 298 27.67 -4.88 23.93
N ASP A 299 28.59 -5.33 24.79
CA ASP A 299 28.68 -4.92 26.19
C ASP A 299 27.35 -5.06 26.97
N GLY A 300 26.61 -6.15 26.70
CA GLY A 300 25.31 -6.42 27.31
C GLY A 300 24.14 -5.65 26.72
N VAL A 301 24.37 -4.78 25.71
CA VAL A 301 23.33 -3.96 25.08
C VAL A 301 22.99 -4.50 23.68
N LYS A 302 21.69 -4.63 23.38
CA LYS A 302 21.20 -5.03 22.05
C LYS A 302 21.29 -3.87 21.06
N ILE A 303 22.05 -4.09 20.01
CA ILE A 303 22.17 -3.23 18.84
C ILE A 303 21.33 -3.82 17.72
N TYR A 304 20.25 -3.15 17.36
CA TYR A 304 19.25 -3.65 16.42
C TYR A 304 19.56 -3.27 14.97
N SER A 305 19.23 -4.16 14.05
CA SER A 305 19.01 -3.80 12.64
C SER A 305 17.74 -2.98 12.49
N ASP A 306 17.56 -2.38 11.31
CA ASP A 306 16.23 -1.97 10.87
C ASP A 306 15.29 -3.18 10.81
N TYR A 307 14.00 -2.94 11.02
CA TYR A 307 12.98 -3.96 10.81
C TYR A 307 12.88 -4.38 9.34
N CYS A 308 12.56 -5.65 9.12
CA CYS A 308 12.09 -6.16 7.83
C CYS A 308 10.85 -5.38 7.33
N GLU A 309 10.46 -5.62 6.08
CA GLU A 309 9.18 -5.11 5.56
C GLU A 309 7.99 -5.65 6.36
N ASN A 310 6.87 -4.91 6.34
CA ASN A 310 5.61 -5.37 6.93
C ASN A 310 5.23 -6.74 6.34
N TYR A 311 4.91 -7.70 7.19
CA TYR A 311 4.40 -9.00 6.76
C TYR A 311 3.00 -9.24 7.31
N ASN A 312 2.03 -9.31 6.40
CA ASN A 312 0.63 -9.53 6.73
C ASN A 312 0.28 -11.01 6.57
N SER A 313 -0.46 -11.55 7.52
CA SER A 313 -0.94 -12.94 7.53
C SER A 313 -2.30 -12.99 8.23
N ALA A 314 -2.97 -14.14 8.24
CA ALA A 314 -4.20 -14.30 9.01
C ALA A 314 -4.26 -15.65 9.72
N THR A 315 -5.00 -15.73 10.83
CA THR A 315 -5.34 -17.00 11.48
C THR A 315 -6.43 -17.74 10.70
N ASN A 316 -6.43 -19.07 10.80
CA ASN A 316 -7.46 -19.87 10.12
C ASN A 316 -8.84 -19.58 10.73
N PRO A 317 -9.91 -19.55 9.91
CA PRO A 317 -11.26 -19.56 10.43
C PRO A 317 -11.58 -20.81 11.25
N ARG A 318 -12.54 -20.69 12.16
CA ARG A 318 -13.12 -21.84 12.86
C ARG A 318 -13.81 -22.78 11.86
N LYS A 319 -13.92 -24.05 12.24
CA LYS A 319 -14.73 -25.05 11.51
C LYS A 319 -16.18 -24.56 11.41
N VAL A 320 -16.73 -24.59 10.20
CA VAL A 320 -18.13 -24.24 9.95
C VAL A 320 -19.04 -25.29 10.61
N THR A 321 -20.11 -24.83 11.27
CA THR A 321 -21.08 -25.68 11.96
C THR A 321 -22.51 -25.31 11.56
N GLY A 322 -23.46 -26.20 11.83
CA GLY A 322 -24.87 -25.97 11.51
C GLY A 322 -25.17 -25.94 10.01
N VAL A 323 -24.37 -26.64 9.19
CA VAL A 323 -24.67 -26.81 7.76
C VAL A 323 -25.97 -27.59 7.64
N LYS A 324 -26.95 -27.03 6.94
CA LYS A 324 -28.25 -27.65 6.66
C LYS A 324 -28.71 -27.30 5.25
N ALA A 325 -29.51 -28.16 4.66
CA ALA A 325 -30.22 -27.87 3.42
C ALA A 325 -31.65 -27.39 3.71
N SER A 326 -32.14 -26.48 2.89
CA SER A 326 -33.53 -26.02 2.84
C SER A 326 -33.96 -25.91 1.38
N ASP A 327 -35.25 -25.64 1.16
CA ASP A 327 -35.80 -25.31 -0.18
C ASP A 327 -35.42 -26.36 -1.23
N ILE A 328 -35.50 -27.63 -0.83
CA ILE A 328 -35.05 -28.78 -1.61
C ILE A 328 -36.11 -29.09 -2.66
N THR A 329 -35.74 -28.94 -3.93
CA THR A 329 -36.54 -29.35 -5.09
C THR A 329 -35.88 -30.53 -5.78
N ALA A 330 -36.51 -31.07 -6.83
CA ALA A 330 -35.94 -32.12 -7.66
C ALA A 330 -34.59 -31.73 -8.30
N SER A 331 -34.32 -30.42 -8.49
CA SER A 331 -33.13 -29.94 -9.20
C SER A 331 -32.33 -28.84 -8.49
N THR A 332 -32.79 -28.36 -7.33
CA THR A 332 -32.14 -27.30 -6.56
C THR A 332 -32.23 -27.54 -5.05
N LEU A 333 -31.37 -26.87 -4.29
CA LEU A 333 -31.50 -26.72 -2.83
C LEU A 333 -30.69 -25.51 -2.36
N ASP A 334 -31.01 -25.02 -1.17
CA ASP A 334 -30.21 -23.98 -0.49
C ASP A 334 -29.42 -24.57 0.67
N LEU A 335 -28.12 -24.30 0.71
CA LEU A 335 -27.27 -24.63 1.84
C LEU A 335 -27.11 -23.42 2.76
N ASN A 336 -27.30 -23.63 4.06
CA ASN A 336 -27.21 -22.59 5.09
C ASN A 336 -26.32 -23.05 6.25
N TRP A 337 -25.56 -22.14 6.87
CA TRP A 337 -24.68 -22.45 8.00
C TRP A 337 -24.48 -21.29 8.98
N LYS A 338 -23.80 -21.52 10.11
CA LYS A 338 -23.43 -20.47 11.08
C LYS A 338 -22.22 -19.67 10.57
N SER A 339 -22.29 -18.34 10.69
CA SER A 339 -21.18 -17.46 10.30
C SER A 339 -19.97 -17.57 11.25
N VAL A 340 -18.75 -17.47 10.72
CA VAL A 340 -17.50 -17.60 11.48
C VAL A 340 -16.49 -16.45 11.27
N GLY A 341 -16.96 -15.28 10.81
CA GLY A 341 -16.12 -14.07 10.68
C GLY A 341 -15.04 -14.13 9.59
N CYS A 342 -15.19 -15.04 8.63
CA CYS A 342 -14.25 -15.24 7.53
C CYS A 342 -14.51 -14.31 6.35
N THR A 343 -13.62 -14.34 5.33
CA THR A 343 -13.80 -13.57 4.09
C THR A 343 -14.76 -14.24 3.13
N SER A 344 -14.71 -15.58 3.04
CA SER A 344 -15.60 -16.36 2.18
C SER A 344 -15.71 -17.81 2.66
N TYR A 345 -16.65 -18.54 2.07
CA TYR A 345 -16.85 -19.96 2.22
C TYR A 345 -16.62 -20.66 0.88
N LYS A 346 -16.16 -21.90 0.94
CA LYS A 346 -16.07 -22.81 -0.21
C LYS A 346 -17.01 -23.99 0.03
N VAL A 347 -17.88 -24.25 -0.94
CA VAL A 347 -18.87 -25.32 -0.89
C VAL A 347 -18.42 -26.47 -1.79
N PHE A 348 -18.46 -27.68 -1.25
CA PHE A 348 -18.04 -28.88 -1.94
C PHE A 348 -19.19 -29.86 -2.02
N ILE A 349 -19.30 -30.54 -3.16
CA ILE A 349 -20.18 -31.68 -3.40
C ILE A 349 -19.35 -32.93 -3.63
N TYR A 350 -19.83 -34.10 -3.21
CA TYR A 350 -19.22 -35.37 -3.55
C TYR A 350 -19.85 -35.96 -4.81
N THR A 351 -19.09 -36.03 -5.89
CA THR A 351 -19.52 -36.62 -7.16
C THR A 351 -18.39 -37.44 -7.77
N ASN A 352 -18.71 -38.54 -8.45
CA ASN A 352 -17.73 -39.40 -9.15
C ASN A 352 -16.54 -39.81 -8.26
N GLY A 353 -16.82 -40.23 -7.02
CA GLY A 353 -15.80 -40.71 -6.09
C GLY A 353 -14.90 -39.62 -5.47
N LYS A 354 -15.14 -38.33 -5.73
CA LYS A 354 -14.28 -37.24 -5.23
C LYS A 354 -15.07 -36.00 -4.80
N TRP A 355 -14.44 -35.19 -3.93
CA TRP A 355 -14.97 -33.88 -3.55
C TRP A 355 -14.63 -32.83 -4.60
N LYS A 356 -15.64 -32.16 -5.15
CA LYS A 356 -15.50 -31.05 -6.09
C LYS A 356 -15.95 -29.75 -5.42
N ASN A 357 -15.14 -28.70 -5.52
CA ASN A 357 -15.57 -27.35 -5.16
C ASN A 357 -16.53 -26.85 -6.25
N ILE A 358 -17.75 -26.51 -5.87
CA ILE A 358 -18.80 -26.08 -6.81
C ILE A 358 -19.21 -24.62 -6.65
N ALA A 359 -18.93 -24.02 -5.50
CA ALA A 359 -19.32 -22.64 -5.25
C ALA A 359 -18.44 -21.96 -4.20
N SER A 360 -18.44 -20.62 -4.25
CA SER A 360 -17.91 -19.76 -3.21
C SER A 360 -18.99 -18.78 -2.78
N SER A 361 -19.06 -18.46 -1.49
CA SER A 361 -20.03 -17.51 -0.96
C SER A 361 -19.34 -16.56 0.02
N THR A 362 -19.68 -15.27 -0.02
CA THR A 362 -19.25 -14.28 0.99
C THR A 362 -20.21 -14.22 2.18
N VAL A 363 -21.39 -14.83 2.05
CA VAL A 363 -22.41 -14.94 3.09
C VAL A 363 -22.51 -16.38 3.59
N ASN A 364 -23.33 -16.61 4.61
CA ASN A 364 -23.46 -17.90 5.28
C ASN A 364 -24.49 -18.85 4.62
N SER A 365 -24.71 -18.67 3.32
CA SER A 365 -25.60 -19.49 2.51
C SER A 365 -25.10 -19.65 1.07
N CYS A 366 -25.62 -20.63 0.35
CA CYS A 366 -25.35 -20.86 -1.07
C CYS A 366 -26.48 -21.66 -1.72
N ALA A 367 -27.07 -21.10 -2.78
CA ALA A 367 -27.98 -21.83 -3.66
C ALA A 367 -27.22 -22.83 -4.53
N ILE A 368 -27.75 -24.04 -4.64
CA ILE A 368 -27.21 -25.14 -5.43
C ILE A 368 -28.23 -25.49 -6.50
N ASN A 369 -27.80 -25.50 -7.76
CA ASN A 369 -28.62 -25.77 -8.93
C ASN A 369 -28.07 -26.95 -9.74
N GLY A 370 -28.87 -27.49 -10.65
CA GLY A 370 -28.45 -28.55 -11.57
C GLY A 370 -28.29 -29.91 -10.88
N LEU A 371 -29.13 -30.16 -9.87
CA LEU A 371 -29.27 -31.48 -9.26
C LEU A 371 -30.24 -32.34 -10.08
N TYR A 372 -30.14 -33.65 -9.92
CA TYR A 372 -31.03 -34.64 -10.52
C TYR A 372 -32.03 -35.11 -9.47
N ALA A 373 -33.26 -35.40 -9.89
CA ALA A 373 -34.31 -35.94 -9.03
C ALA A 373 -33.89 -37.27 -8.39
N LYS A 374 -34.47 -37.57 -7.22
CA LYS A 374 -34.28 -38.82 -6.46
C LYS A 374 -32.83 -39.19 -6.16
N THR A 375 -31.92 -38.24 -6.30
CA THR A 375 -30.47 -38.46 -6.21
C THR A 375 -29.98 -38.01 -4.85
N THR A 376 -29.11 -38.82 -4.26
CA THR A 376 -28.51 -38.52 -2.97
C THR A 376 -27.18 -37.78 -3.16
N TYR A 377 -27.10 -36.57 -2.63
CA TYR A 377 -25.93 -35.71 -2.66
C TYR A 377 -25.31 -35.58 -1.28
N ARG A 378 -23.98 -35.44 -1.24
CA ARG A 378 -23.24 -35.12 -0.01
C ARG A 378 -22.53 -33.79 -0.16
N PHE A 379 -22.63 -32.94 0.85
CA PHE A 379 -22.04 -31.62 0.87
C PHE A 379 -21.17 -31.39 2.10
N LYS A 380 -20.15 -30.54 1.93
CA LYS A 380 -19.40 -29.95 3.04
C LYS A 380 -18.94 -28.54 2.70
N VAL A 381 -18.76 -27.73 3.73
CA VAL A 381 -18.39 -26.32 3.61
C VAL A 381 -17.11 -26.07 4.42
N ARG A 382 -16.23 -25.20 3.93
CA ARG A 382 -15.13 -24.67 4.75
C ARG A 382 -15.02 -23.17 4.60
N ALA A 383 -14.65 -22.50 5.68
CA ALA A 383 -14.42 -21.07 5.71
C ALA A 383 -12.99 -20.72 5.24
N CYS A 384 -12.83 -19.52 4.70
CA CYS A 384 -11.59 -18.97 4.15
C CYS A 384 -11.39 -17.54 4.63
N LYS A 385 -10.22 -17.24 5.21
CA LYS A 385 -9.79 -15.86 5.50
C LYS A 385 -8.72 -15.48 4.49
N THR A 386 -8.92 -14.37 3.79
CA THR A 386 -7.92 -13.81 2.88
C THR A 386 -7.16 -12.72 3.62
N ASP A 387 -5.83 -12.80 3.65
CA ASP A 387 -4.98 -11.76 4.21
C ASP A 387 -4.80 -10.57 3.25
N ASP A 388 -4.10 -9.53 3.69
CA ASP A 388 -3.90 -8.32 2.89
C ASP A 388 -2.96 -8.53 1.68
N LYS A 389 -2.25 -9.65 1.61
CA LYS A 389 -1.46 -10.05 0.43
C LYS A 389 -2.29 -10.85 -0.58
N GLY A 390 -3.56 -11.14 -0.27
CA GLY A 390 -4.42 -11.98 -1.11
C GLY A 390 -4.26 -13.48 -0.88
N SER A 391 -3.47 -13.91 0.11
CA SER A 391 -3.31 -15.35 0.40
C SER A 391 -4.49 -15.89 1.20
N ASN A 392 -4.92 -17.10 0.87
CA ASN A 392 -6.10 -17.74 1.46
C ASN A 392 -5.71 -18.72 2.57
N HIS A 393 -6.29 -18.51 3.76
CA HIS A 393 -6.11 -19.31 4.97
C HIS A 393 -7.40 -20.06 5.27
N TYR A 394 -7.36 -21.39 5.23
CA TYR A 394 -8.56 -22.22 5.25
C TYR A 394 -8.80 -22.86 6.61
N GLY A 395 -10.05 -22.77 7.08
CA GLY A 395 -10.51 -23.55 8.22
C GLY A 395 -10.73 -25.02 7.85
N ALA A 396 -10.93 -25.86 8.86
CA ALA A 396 -11.32 -27.25 8.66
C ALA A 396 -12.69 -27.36 7.96
N TYR A 397 -12.90 -28.44 7.23
CA TYR A 397 -14.20 -28.77 6.65
C TYR A 397 -15.26 -28.98 7.75
N SER A 398 -16.50 -28.57 7.46
CA SER A 398 -17.68 -28.85 8.26
C SER A 398 -17.91 -30.36 8.43
N LYS A 399 -18.88 -30.74 9.27
CA LYS A 399 -19.47 -32.08 9.13
C LYS A 399 -20.13 -32.18 7.75
N GLU A 400 -20.07 -33.37 7.17
CA GLU A 400 -20.75 -33.67 5.91
C GLU A 400 -22.26 -33.73 6.17
N ILE A 401 -23.06 -33.26 5.21
CA ILE A 401 -24.49 -33.50 5.20
C ILE A 401 -24.87 -34.30 3.96
N THR A 402 -25.92 -35.09 4.09
CA THR A 402 -26.47 -35.91 3.01
C THR A 402 -27.90 -35.45 2.75
N VAL A 403 -28.22 -35.19 1.49
CA VAL A 403 -29.54 -34.69 1.07
C VAL A 403 -30.00 -35.51 -0.12
N LYS A 404 -31.23 -36.01 -0.10
CA LYS A 404 -31.87 -36.66 -1.24
C LYS A 404 -32.85 -35.68 -1.86
N THR A 405 -32.72 -35.41 -3.15
CA THR A 405 -33.70 -34.62 -3.89
C THR A 405 -35.01 -35.42 -4.03
N PRO A 406 -36.19 -34.78 -3.96
CA PRO A 406 -37.46 -35.42 -4.25
C PRO A 406 -37.59 -35.80 -5.74
N ASP A 407 -38.72 -36.42 -6.08
CA ASP A 407 -39.14 -36.57 -7.47
C ASP A 407 -39.63 -35.22 -8.03
N HIS A 408 -39.76 -35.12 -9.36
CA HIS A 408 -40.41 -33.98 -9.97
C HIS A 408 -41.92 -33.99 -9.66
N THR A 409 -42.52 -32.82 -9.46
CA THR A 409 -43.95 -32.70 -9.18
C THR A 409 -44.69 -32.29 -10.44
N VAL A 410 -45.71 -33.06 -10.82
CA VAL A 410 -46.64 -32.69 -11.89
C VAL A 410 -47.87 -32.01 -11.29
N GLU A 411 -48.15 -30.79 -11.73
CA GLU A 411 -49.30 -29.98 -11.33
C GLU A 411 -50.26 -29.81 -12.50
N VAL A 412 -51.57 -29.90 -12.26
CA VAL A 412 -52.59 -29.64 -13.28
C VAL A 412 -53.28 -28.32 -12.99
N ILE A 413 -53.15 -27.35 -13.90
CA ILE A 413 -53.74 -26.02 -13.79
C ILE A 413 -54.59 -25.77 -15.03
N ASN A 414 -55.89 -25.54 -14.85
CA ASN A 414 -56.84 -25.29 -15.95
C ASN A 414 -56.80 -26.37 -17.05
N GLY A 415 -56.64 -27.64 -16.65
CA GLY A 415 -56.56 -28.78 -17.58
C GLY A 415 -55.22 -28.94 -18.31
N MET A 416 -54.22 -28.11 -18.01
CA MET A 416 -52.86 -28.23 -18.53
C MET A 416 -51.93 -28.80 -17.46
N SER A 417 -51.02 -29.69 -17.84
CA SER A 417 -50.04 -30.27 -16.92
C SER A 417 -48.73 -29.50 -16.96
N TYR A 418 -48.15 -29.24 -15.79
CA TYR A 418 -46.87 -28.58 -15.60
C TYR A 418 -45.96 -29.45 -14.76
N VAL A 419 -44.66 -29.49 -15.07
CA VAL A 419 -43.65 -30.12 -14.21
C VAL A 419 -42.57 -29.11 -13.89
N ASP A 420 -42.34 -28.83 -12.60
CA ASP A 420 -41.49 -27.73 -12.14
C ASP A 420 -41.76 -26.39 -12.87
N GLY A 421 -43.03 -26.09 -13.17
CA GLY A 421 -43.47 -24.90 -13.89
C GLY A 421 -43.35 -24.98 -15.43
N VAL A 422 -42.89 -26.10 -15.99
CA VAL A 422 -42.78 -26.31 -17.45
C VAL A 422 -44.06 -26.94 -17.98
N LEU A 423 -44.76 -26.25 -18.90
CA LEU A 423 -45.96 -26.76 -19.57
C LEU A 423 -45.64 -28.01 -20.41
N LEU A 424 -46.37 -29.09 -20.17
CA LEU A 424 -46.20 -30.36 -20.88
C LEU A 424 -47.21 -30.52 -22.02
N ALA A 425 -46.71 -31.05 -23.13
CA ALA A 425 -47.49 -31.64 -24.21
C ALA A 425 -46.70 -32.83 -24.77
N ASN A 426 -47.23 -34.04 -24.58
CA ASN A 426 -46.69 -35.29 -25.12
C ASN A 426 -47.81 -36.33 -25.15
N LYS A 427 -47.57 -37.63 -25.39
CA LYS A 427 -48.67 -38.61 -25.52
C LYS A 427 -49.47 -38.85 -24.23
N THR A 428 -48.92 -38.56 -23.06
CA THR A 428 -49.62 -38.68 -21.77
C THR A 428 -50.35 -37.39 -21.39
N TYR A 429 -49.69 -36.24 -21.56
CA TYR A 429 -50.18 -34.94 -21.10
C TYR A 429 -50.74 -34.13 -22.27
N SER A 430 -52.07 -33.99 -22.30
CA SER A 430 -52.77 -33.18 -23.31
C SER A 430 -52.95 -31.74 -22.86
N LEU A 431 -53.13 -30.85 -23.84
CA LEU A 431 -53.67 -29.51 -23.70
C LEU A 431 -55.18 -29.50 -24.02
N PRO A 432 -55.97 -28.64 -23.37
CA PRO A 432 -57.36 -28.40 -23.73
C PRO A 432 -57.51 -27.98 -25.20
N ALA A 433 -58.60 -28.40 -25.86
CA ALA A 433 -58.88 -27.99 -27.23
C ALA A 433 -59.04 -26.47 -27.41
N SER A 434 -59.41 -25.76 -26.34
CA SER A 434 -59.54 -24.30 -26.29
C SER A 434 -58.23 -23.55 -26.00
N TYR A 435 -57.12 -24.25 -25.71
CA TYR A 435 -55.85 -23.61 -25.43
C TYR A 435 -55.30 -22.94 -26.69
N ASP A 436 -55.07 -21.63 -26.60
CA ASP A 436 -54.56 -20.83 -27.70
C ASP A 436 -53.60 -19.73 -27.19
N PRO A 437 -52.27 -19.93 -27.27
CA PRO A 437 -51.27 -18.94 -26.92
C PRO A 437 -51.17 -17.79 -27.94
N LYS A 438 -52.04 -17.75 -28.97
CA LYS A 438 -52.04 -16.76 -30.05
C LYS A 438 -50.75 -16.77 -30.87
N GLY A 439 -50.24 -17.95 -31.16
CA GLY A 439 -49.00 -18.16 -31.91
C GLY A 439 -47.85 -18.66 -31.04
N LEU A 440 -46.61 -18.45 -31.51
CA LEU A 440 -45.44 -18.70 -30.68
C LEU A 440 -45.45 -17.76 -29.47
N THR A 441 -45.11 -18.26 -28.28
CA THR A 441 -45.01 -17.40 -27.10
C THR A 441 -43.96 -16.30 -27.32
N LYS A 442 -44.10 -15.18 -26.61
CA LYS A 442 -43.19 -14.04 -26.74
C LYS A 442 -41.75 -14.44 -26.40
N GLU A 443 -41.59 -15.28 -25.39
CA GLU A 443 -40.30 -15.80 -24.92
C GLU A 443 -39.66 -16.70 -25.98
N THR A 444 -40.42 -17.62 -26.55
CA THR A 444 -39.96 -18.53 -27.61
C THR A 444 -39.53 -17.75 -28.84
N SER A 445 -40.34 -16.79 -29.28
CA SER A 445 -40.03 -15.93 -30.44
C SER A 445 -38.76 -15.09 -30.21
N ALA A 446 -38.63 -14.49 -29.03
CA ALA A 446 -37.45 -13.70 -28.67
C ALA A 446 -36.19 -14.56 -28.57
N ALA A 447 -36.30 -15.75 -27.98
CA ALA A 447 -35.20 -16.71 -27.88
C ALA A 447 -34.74 -17.22 -29.25
N PHE A 448 -35.69 -17.57 -30.12
CA PHE A 448 -35.38 -18.03 -31.47
C PHE A 448 -34.69 -16.94 -32.29
N LYS A 449 -35.16 -15.68 -32.21
CA LYS A 449 -34.51 -14.55 -32.88
C LYS A 449 -33.05 -14.34 -32.43
N LYS A 450 -32.78 -14.52 -31.12
CA LYS A 450 -31.39 -14.47 -30.59
C LYS A 450 -30.55 -15.62 -31.15
N MET A 451 -31.09 -16.83 -31.19
CA MET A 451 -30.42 -18.00 -31.74
C MET A 451 -30.14 -17.83 -33.24
N GLN A 452 -31.11 -17.37 -34.01
CA GLN A 452 -30.99 -17.07 -35.43
C GLN A 452 -29.91 -16.03 -35.71
N THR A 453 -29.85 -14.96 -34.90
CA THR A 453 -28.80 -13.93 -35.01
C THR A 453 -27.41 -14.51 -34.74
N ALA A 454 -27.28 -15.44 -33.80
CA ALA A 454 -26.01 -16.09 -33.51
C ALA A 454 -25.60 -17.09 -34.59
N ALA A 455 -26.55 -17.90 -35.06
CA ALA A 455 -26.35 -18.82 -36.18
C ALA A 455 -25.85 -18.06 -37.42
N TYR A 456 -26.46 -16.92 -37.72
CA TYR A 456 -26.07 -16.10 -38.87
C TYR A 456 -24.62 -15.62 -38.79
N LYS A 457 -24.13 -15.28 -37.58
CA LYS A 457 -22.73 -14.90 -37.36
C LYS A 457 -21.76 -16.06 -37.62
N ASP A 458 -22.22 -17.29 -37.45
CA ASP A 458 -21.48 -18.51 -37.74
C ASP A 458 -21.69 -18.98 -39.20
N GLY A 459 -22.34 -18.17 -40.05
CA GLY A 459 -22.62 -18.51 -41.45
C GLY A 459 -23.76 -19.52 -41.64
N ILE A 460 -24.62 -19.70 -40.63
CA ILE A 460 -25.75 -20.63 -40.63
C ILE A 460 -27.07 -19.85 -40.71
N SER A 461 -27.92 -20.19 -41.68
CA SER A 461 -29.25 -19.58 -41.84
C SER A 461 -30.32 -20.46 -41.23
N LEU A 462 -31.01 -19.95 -40.20
CA LEU A 462 -32.15 -20.63 -39.57
C LEU A 462 -33.45 -19.86 -39.86
N TRP A 463 -34.55 -20.55 -40.13
CA TRP A 463 -35.90 -19.98 -40.24
C TRP A 463 -36.95 -20.92 -39.64
N VAL A 464 -38.10 -20.36 -39.29
CA VAL A 464 -39.26 -21.13 -38.80
C VAL A 464 -39.94 -21.77 -40.01
N CYS A 465 -39.88 -23.09 -40.10
CA CYS A 465 -40.65 -23.88 -41.08
C CYS A 465 -42.09 -24.07 -40.57
N SER A 466 -42.23 -24.40 -39.28
CA SER A 466 -43.51 -24.56 -38.60
C SER A 466 -43.39 -24.08 -37.16
N GLY A 467 -44.40 -23.37 -36.67
CA GLY A 467 -44.45 -22.81 -35.32
C GLY A 467 -45.63 -23.37 -34.54
N TYR A 468 -46.41 -22.49 -33.90
CA TYR A 468 -47.64 -22.89 -33.22
C TYR A 468 -48.64 -23.54 -34.19
N ARG A 469 -49.31 -24.60 -33.74
CA ARG A 469 -50.45 -25.25 -34.41
C ARG A 469 -51.63 -25.29 -33.45
N SER A 470 -52.82 -24.91 -33.90
CA SER A 470 -54.02 -25.03 -33.06
C SER A 470 -54.45 -26.50 -32.90
N TYR A 471 -55.37 -26.77 -31.97
CA TYR A 471 -55.97 -28.10 -31.84
C TYR A 471 -56.60 -28.58 -33.16
N TYR A 472 -57.30 -27.70 -33.88
CA TYR A 472 -57.99 -28.03 -35.11
C TYR A 472 -57.04 -28.27 -36.28
N ASP A 473 -55.97 -27.47 -36.39
CA ASP A 473 -54.92 -27.70 -37.40
C ASP A 473 -54.21 -29.03 -37.15
N GLN A 474 -53.90 -29.32 -35.88
CA GLN A 474 -53.29 -30.60 -35.50
C GLN A 474 -54.22 -31.77 -35.82
N LYS A 475 -55.53 -31.62 -35.60
CA LYS A 475 -56.53 -32.62 -35.95
C LYS A 475 -56.53 -32.90 -37.45
N TYR A 476 -56.61 -31.87 -38.27
CA TYR A 476 -56.60 -32.00 -39.73
C TYR A 476 -55.35 -32.74 -40.23
N LEU A 477 -54.16 -32.34 -39.74
CA LEU A 477 -52.90 -32.97 -40.12
C LEU A 477 -52.83 -34.43 -39.67
N TYR A 478 -53.23 -34.72 -38.44
CA TYR A 478 -53.22 -36.08 -37.91
C TYR A 478 -54.18 -37.01 -38.68
N ASP A 479 -55.39 -36.53 -38.99
CA ASP A 479 -56.38 -37.28 -39.78
C ASP A 479 -55.85 -37.56 -41.21
N MET A 480 -55.20 -36.57 -41.84
CA MET A 480 -54.55 -36.75 -43.14
C MET A 480 -53.47 -37.84 -43.10
N TYR A 481 -52.60 -37.82 -42.08
CA TYR A 481 -51.55 -38.82 -41.92
C TYR A 481 -52.10 -40.22 -41.61
N CYS A 482 -53.15 -40.32 -40.81
CA CYS A 482 -53.83 -41.60 -40.57
C CYS A 482 -54.43 -42.18 -41.85
N ASN A 483 -55.01 -41.34 -42.71
CA ASN A 483 -55.58 -41.78 -43.98
C ASN A 483 -54.50 -42.23 -44.98
N ARG A 484 -53.32 -41.61 -44.94
CA ARG A 484 -52.21 -41.93 -45.85
C ARG A 484 -51.42 -43.16 -45.41
N ASP A 485 -51.07 -43.23 -44.12
CA ASP A 485 -50.06 -44.17 -43.61
C ASP A 485 -50.62 -45.14 -42.55
N GLY A 486 -51.87 -44.94 -42.11
CA GLY A 486 -52.49 -45.70 -41.02
C GLY A 486 -52.17 -45.13 -39.63
N LYS A 487 -53.10 -45.33 -38.68
CA LYS A 487 -53.00 -44.79 -37.30
C LYS A 487 -51.71 -45.19 -36.59
N ALA A 488 -51.32 -46.46 -36.66
CA ALA A 488 -50.15 -46.97 -35.95
C ALA A 488 -48.84 -46.31 -36.44
N ALA A 489 -48.70 -46.06 -37.75
CA ALA A 489 -47.55 -45.35 -38.29
C ALA A 489 -47.64 -43.84 -38.00
N ALA A 490 -48.82 -43.23 -38.16
CA ALA A 490 -49.01 -41.80 -37.86
C ALA A 490 -48.67 -41.48 -36.40
N ASP A 491 -49.04 -42.35 -35.45
CA ASP A 491 -48.73 -42.19 -34.03
C ASP A 491 -47.21 -42.17 -33.73
N THR A 492 -46.32 -42.61 -34.63
CA THR A 492 -44.85 -42.55 -34.40
C THR A 492 -44.21 -41.21 -34.76
N TYR A 493 -44.89 -40.36 -35.53
CA TYR A 493 -44.32 -39.09 -36.03
C TYR A 493 -45.28 -37.89 -35.99
N SER A 494 -46.57 -38.11 -35.77
CA SER A 494 -47.57 -37.04 -35.64
C SER A 494 -48.35 -37.21 -34.35
N ALA A 495 -48.44 -36.15 -33.57
CA ALA A 495 -49.23 -36.14 -32.36
C ALA A 495 -50.73 -36.05 -32.66
N ARG A 496 -51.54 -36.79 -31.90
CA ARG A 496 -52.99 -36.60 -31.83
C ARG A 496 -53.33 -35.17 -31.38
N PRO A 497 -54.47 -34.61 -31.80
CA PRO A 497 -54.86 -33.26 -31.38
C PRO A 497 -54.98 -33.18 -29.86
N GLY A 498 -54.40 -32.12 -29.28
CA GLY A 498 -54.24 -31.96 -27.83
C GLY A 498 -52.87 -32.40 -27.31
N TYR A 499 -52.14 -33.25 -28.03
CA TYR A 499 -50.90 -33.85 -27.53
C TYR A 499 -49.64 -33.33 -28.27
N SER A 500 -49.79 -32.38 -29.19
CA SER A 500 -48.69 -31.85 -30.00
C SER A 500 -47.88 -30.79 -29.25
N ASP A 501 -46.56 -30.92 -29.26
CA ASP A 501 -45.65 -29.93 -28.67
C ASP A 501 -45.82 -28.55 -29.31
N HIS A 502 -46.19 -28.47 -30.60
CA HIS A 502 -46.52 -27.22 -31.29
C HIS A 502 -47.71 -26.48 -30.70
N GLN A 503 -48.68 -27.19 -30.11
CA GLN A 503 -49.84 -26.55 -29.50
C GLN A 503 -49.46 -25.73 -28.26
N THR A 504 -48.27 -25.95 -27.67
CA THR A 504 -47.78 -25.11 -26.56
C THR A 504 -47.38 -23.70 -27.00
N GLY A 505 -47.17 -23.48 -28.30
CA GLY A 505 -46.56 -22.25 -28.81
C GLY A 505 -45.07 -22.11 -28.46
N MET A 506 -44.44 -23.18 -27.95
CA MET A 506 -43.03 -23.19 -27.54
C MET A 506 -42.16 -24.10 -28.43
N ALA A 507 -42.76 -24.81 -29.39
CA ALA A 507 -42.07 -25.66 -30.34
C ALA A 507 -41.91 -24.99 -31.71
N ILE A 508 -40.78 -25.27 -32.36
CA ILE A 508 -40.46 -24.78 -33.70
C ILE A 508 -39.85 -25.93 -34.49
N ASP A 509 -40.34 -26.16 -35.71
CA ASP A 509 -39.61 -26.91 -36.72
C ASP A 509 -38.72 -25.93 -37.50
N VAL A 510 -37.42 -26.21 -37.52
CA VAL A 510 -36.41 -25.33 -38.10
C VAL A 510 -36.05 -25.77 -39.52
N ASN A 511 -36.10 -24.83 -40.45
CA ASN A 511 -35.75 -24.96 -41.87
C ASN A 511 -36.58 -25.96 -42.69
N ASN A 512 -36.49 -27.25 -42.37
CA ASN A 512 -37.14 -28.32 -43.10
C ASN A 512 -37.56 -29.45 -42.14
N ALA A 513 -38.87 -29.67 -42.00
CA ALA A 513 -39.46 -30.70 -41.16
C ALA A 513 -39.45 -32.08 -41.85
N SER A 514 -38.26 -32.62 -42.12
CA SER A 514 -38.03 -33.87 -42.84
C SER A 514 -36.67 -34.46 -42.50
N ASP A 515 -36.53 -35.79 -42.61
CA ASP A 515 -35.26 -36.51 -42.43
C ASP A 515 -34.11 -35.99 -43.29
N SER A 516 -34.41 -35.33 -44.41
CA SER A 516 -33.41 -34.67 -45.24
C SER A 516 -32.66 -33.52 -44.53
N PHE A 517 -33.20 -32.99 -43.43
CA PHE A 517 -32.50 -32.02 -42.57
C PHE A 517 -31.39 -32.68 -41.73
N ASN A 518 -31.49 -33.98 -41.47
CA ASN A 518 -30.52 -34.72 -40.66
C ASN A 518 -29.12 -34.61 -41.27
N GLY A 519 -28.13 -34.24 -40.45
CA GLY A 519 -26.72 -34.18 -40.87
C GLY A 519 -26.30 -32.94 -41.65
N THR A 520 -27.24 -32.04 -41.99
CA THR A 520 -26.95 -30.70 -42.54
C THR A 520 -26.09 -29.86 -41.58
N ARG A 521 -25.49 -28.78 -42.07
CA ARG A 521 -24.69 -27.88 -41.23
C ARG A 521 -25.57 -27.19 -40.18
N GLU A 522 -26.78 -26.82 -40.58
CA GLU A 522 -27.83 -26.21 -39.79
C GLU A 522 -28.28 -27.14 -38.66
N ALA A 523 -28.59 -28.42 -38.95
CA ALA A 523 -28.98 -29.40 -37.94
C ALA A 523 -27.86 -29.68 -36.92
N LYS A 524 -26.61 -29.83 -37.39
CA LYS A 524 -25.44 -29.98 -36.53
C LYS A 524 -25.22 -28.75 -35.65
N TRP A 525 -25.38 -27.55 -36.22
CA TRP A 525 -25.28 -26.31 -35.46
C TRP A 525 -26.37 -26.23 -34.39
N LEU A 526 -27.61 -26.57 -34.75
CA LEU A 526 -28.76 -26.54 -33.85
C LEU A 526 -28.55 -27.49 -32.66
N ALA A 527 -28.20 -28.75 -32.91
CA ALA A 527 -27.94 -29.73 -31.85
C ALA A 527 -26.84 -29.28 -30.86
N ASN A 528 -25.81 -28.58 -31.35
CA ASN A 528 -24.70 -28.12 -30.52
C ASN A 528 -24.95 -26.79 -29.78
N ASN A 529 -25.94 -26.00 -30.21
CA ASN A 529 -26.07 -24.61 -29.75
C ASN A 529 -27.44 -24.24 -29.20
N CYS A 530 -28.51 -24.95 -29.56
CA CYS A 530 -29.89 -24.55 -29.21
C CYS A 530 -30.09 -24.37 -27.69
N ALA A 531 -29.43 -25.20 -26.86
CA ALA A 531 -29.45 -25.12 -25.41
C ALA A 531 -28.98 -23.77 -24.84
N LYS A 532 -28.01 -23.12 -25.51
CA LYS A 532 -27.51 -21.78 -25.12
C LYS A 532 -28.60 -20.73 -25.19
N TYR A 533 -29.61 -20.95 -26.03
CA TYR A 533 -30.74 -20.05 -26.26
C TYR A 533 -32.03 -20.53 -25.62
N GLY A 534 -31.98 -21.57 -24.78
CA GLY A 534 -33.13 -22.09 -24.05
C GLY A 534 -33.97 -23.12 -24.80
N PHE A 535 -33.45 -23.65 -25.91
CA PHE A 535 -34.10 -24.71 -26.67
C PHE A 535 -33.43 -26.07 -26.44
N ILE A 536 -34.22 -27.14 -26.50
CA ILE A 536 -33.72 -28.51 -26.60
C ILE A 536 -34.13 -29.10 -27.95
N ILE A 537 -33.36 -30.06 -28.47
CA ILE A 537 -33.89 -30.99 -29.48
C ILE A 537 -34.95 -31.84 -28.76
N ARG A 538 -36.22 -31.66 -29.12
CA ARG A 538 -37.35 -32.19 -28.34
C ARG A 538 -37.45 -33.71 -28.43
N TYR A 539 -37.16 -34.25 -29.61
CA TYR A 539 -37.14 -35.67 -29.92
C TYR A 539 -35.73 -36.08 -30.34
N PRO A 540 -34.82 -36.31 -29.38
CA PRO A 540 -33.43 -36.65 -29.65
C PRO A 540 -33.26 -38.12 -30.09
N LYS A 541 -32.21 -38.38 -30.86
CA LYS A 541 -31.93 -39.69 -31.45
C LYS A 541 -31.70 -40.76 -30.37
N GLY A 542 -32.35 -41.92 -30.51
CA GLY A 542 -32.21 -43.04 -29.58
C GLY A 542 -33.08 -42.92 -28.32
N LYS A 543 -33.98 -41.94 -28.26
CA LYS A 543 -34.91 -41.71 -27.13
C LYS A 543 -36.37 -41.98 -27.48
N GLU A 544 -36.63 -42.63 -28.61
CA GLU A 544 -37.96 -42.91 -29.14
C GLU A 544 -38.82 -43.72 -28.16
N ALA A 545 -38.21 -44.63 -27.40
CA ALA A 545 -38.88 -45.41 -26.35
C ALA A 545 -39.43 -44.57 -25.19
N TYR A 546 -38.90 -43.35 -24.99
CA TYR A 546 -39.32 -42.44 -23.92
C TYR A 546 -40.21 -41.32 -24.43
N THR A 547 -39.87 -40.73 -25.58
CA THR A 547 -40.64 -39.65 -26.18
C THR A 547 -41.91 -40.16 -26.86
N GLY A 548 -41.88 -41.38 -27.38
CA GLY A 548 -42.90 -41.96 -28.24
C GLY A 548 -42.86 -41.47 -29.68
N TYR A 549 -41.89 -40.62 -30.06
CA TYR A 549 -41.75 -40.06 -31.40
C TYR A 549 -40.37 -40.36 -31.98
N GLN A 550 -40.30 -40.53 -33.30
CA GLN A 550 -39.04 -40.69 -34.02
C GLN A 550 -38.11 -39.48 -33.85
N TYR A 551 -36.82 -39.67 -34.15
CA TYR A 551 -35.84 -38.59 -34.10
C TYR A 551 -36.18 -37.46 -35.07
N GLU A 552 -36.23 -36.22 -34.57
CA GLU A 552 -36.49 -35.03 -35.39
C GLU A 552 -35.40 -33.99 -35.16
N SER A 553 -34.40 -33.93 -36.05
CA SER A 553 -33.28 -32.98 -35.91
C SER A 553 -33.66 -31.51 -36.09
N TRP A 554 -34.86 -31.24 -36.61
CA TRP A 554 -35.41 -29.92 -36.86
C TRP A 554 -36.29 -29.41 -35.71
N HIS A 555 -36.83 -30.29 -34.87
CA HIS A 555 -37.86 -29.96 -33.90
C HIS A 555 -37.25 -29.54 -32.56
N ILE A 556 -37.41 -28.26 -32.22
CA ILE A 556 -36.89 -27.68 -30.98
C ILE A 556 -37.99 -27.20 -30.07
N ARG A 557 -37.79 -27.38 -28.76
CA ARG A 557 -38.71 -26.91 -27.71
C ARG A 557 -38.02 -25.92 -26.79
N TYR A 558 -38.59 -24.73 -26.65
CA TYR A 558 -38.17 -23.76 -25.64
C TYR A 558 -38.57 -24.21 -24.23
N VAL A 559 -37.60 -24.22 -23.32
CA VAL A 559 -37.78 -24.54 -21.89
C VAL A 559 -37.03 -23.54 -20.97
N GLY A 560 -36.44 -22.49 -21.56
CA GLY A 560 -35.58 -21.54 -20.86
C GLY A 560 -34.12 -22.02 -20.76
N THR A 561 -33.18 -21.06 -20.69
CA THR A 561 -31.74 -21.34 -20.78
C THR A 561 -31.19 -22.29 -19.72
N PRO A 562 -31.48 -22.12 -18.40
CA PRO A 562 -30.91 -23.00 -17.38
C PRO A 562 -31.35 -24.46 -17.54
N LEU A 563 -32.64 -24.68 -17.79
CA LEU A 563 -33.21 -26.01 -17.95
C LEU A 563 -32.75 -26.68 -19.25
N ALA A 564 -32.72 -25.95 -20.38
CA ALA A 564 -32.26 -26.49 -21.66
C ALA A 564 -30.81 -27.00 -21.58
N GLN A 565 -29.94 -26.26 -20.88
CA GLN A 565 -28.57 -26.68 -20.62
C GLN A 565 -28.51 -27.94 -19.74
N ASN A 566 -29.30 -28.00 -18.66
CA ASN A 566 -29.33 -29.17 -17.78
C ASN A 566 -29.79 -30.44 -18.50
N ILE A 567 -30.89 -30.35 -19.27
CA ILE A 567 -31.40 -31.47 -20.08
C ILE A 567 -30.34 -31.90 -21.09
N THR A 568 -29.79 -30.97 -21.87
CA THR A 568 -28.78 -31.28 -22.89
C THR A 568 -27.53 -31.92 -22.30
N ASN A 569 -27.02 -31.40 -21.18
CA ASN A 569 -25.84 -31.95 -20.51
C ASN A 569 -26.09 -33.33 -19.88
N SER A 570 -27.34 -33.65 -19.52
CA SER A 570 -27.71 -34.96 -18.99
C SER A 570 -27.77 -36.05 -20.07
N GLY A 571 -27.95 -35.68 -21.34
CA GLY A 571 -28.19 -36.63 -22.43
C GLY A 571 -29.56 -37.32 -22.38
N LEU A 572 -30.48 -36.83 -21.55
CA LEU A 572 -31.84 -37.33 -21.39
C LEU A 572 -32.82 -36.57 -22.31
N SER A 573 -33.91 -37.22 -22.71
CA SER A 573 -35.08 -36.53 -23.26
C SER A 573 -35.79 -35.70 -22.17
N LEU A 574 -36.76 -34.86 -22.56
CA LEU A 574 -37.59 -34.11 -21.62
C LEU A 574 -38.33 -35.07 -20.65
N GLU A 575 -38.86 -36.16 -21.20
CA GLU A 575 -39.54 -37.22 -20.44
C GLU A 575 -38.65 -37.89 -19.42
N GLU A 576 -37.47 -38.35 -19.85
CA GLU A 576 -36.50 -39.00 -18.97
C GLU A 576 -35.99 -38.05 -17.88
N TYR A 577 -35.74 -36.79 -18.24
CA TYR A 577 -35.25 -35.78 -17.30
C TYR A 577 -36.27 -35.55 -16.17
N PHE A 578 -37.55 -35.43 -16.52
CA PHE A 578 -38.62 -35.21 -15.55
C PHE A 578 -39.18 -36.50 -14.93
N GLY A 579 -38.79 -37.68 -15.41
CA GLY A 579 -39.34 -38.96 -14.96
C GLY A 579 -40.82 -39.14 -15.30
N ILE A 580 -41.30 -38.50 -16.38
CA ILE A 580 -42.71 -38.51 -16.81
C ILE A 580 -42.92 -39.47 -17.99
N THR A 581 -44.16 -39.91 -18.20
CA THR A 581 -44.50 -40.84 -19.29
C THR A 581 -44.89 -40.12 -20.58
N SER A 582 -44.80 -40.82 -21.72
CA SER A 582 -45.38 -40.41 -23.00
C SER A 582 -46.06 -41.61 -23.65
N GLN A 583 -47.28 -41.92 -23.22
CA GLN A 583 -48.11 -42.98 -23.79
C GLN A 583 -49.57 -42.55 -23.87
N TYR A 584 -50.22 -42.85 -24.99
CA TYR A 584 -51.66 -42.67 -25.10
C TYR A 584 -52.39 -43.70 -24.22
N LYS A 585 -53.60 -43.37 -23.78
CA LYS A 585 -54.39 -44.19 -22.86
C LYS A 585 -55.20 -45.31 -23.53
N ASP A 586 -55.20 -45.38 -24.86
CA ASP A 586 -56.12 -46.20 -25.66
C ASP A 586 -55.59 -47.59 -26.04
#